data_AF-A0AAV0K6R8-F1
#
_entry.id   AF-A0AAV0K6R8-F1
#
_cell.length_a   1.000
_cell.length_b   1.000
_cell.length_c   1.000
_cell.angle_alpha   90.00
_cell.angle_beta   90.00
_cell.angle_gamma   90.00
#
_symmetry.space_group_name_H-M   'P 1'
#
loop_
_entity.id
_entity.type
_entity.pdbx_description
1 polymer ?
#
loop_
_entity_poly.entity_id
_entity_poly.type
_entity_poly.pdbx_seq_one_letter_code
_entity_poly.pdbx_strand_id
1 'polypeptide(L)'
;MKEVQEFEDSKLGVKGLVDSGISSIPRFFVHPNFKPDPNPGARPDVIPTIDLSGVDRQDARAKIAAQISGACRELGFFQVVNHGIPVEFLDRFVGAVRGFHEQPTEEKAKLYRREEVVEWNQRAKQVGGLLMELLCEGLGVNSGALKERRFLESRVMVGHYYPYCPQPDLTVGIASHTDPGALTLLLQDQVGGLQVKFGEQWVDVVPVRGALVVNIGDLLQVMGCA
;
A
#
# COMPACT_ATOMS: atom_id res chain seq x y z
N MET A 1 -11.59 -16.74 -23.16
CA MET A 1 -12.06 -18.06 -22.71
C MET A 1 -10.94 -19.09 -22.81
N LYS A 2 -10.52 -19.56 -24.01
CA LYS A 2 -9.44 -20.56 -24.13
C LYS A 2 -8.07 -20.11 -23.59
N GLU A 3 -7.62 -18.92 -23.99
CA GLU A 3 -6.33 -18.34 -23.56
C GLU A 3 -6.25 -18.09 -22.04
N VAL A 4 -7.38 -17.72 -21.42
CA VAL A 4 -7.49 -17.53 -19.96
C VAL A 4 -7.41 -18.88 -19.25
N GLN A 5 -8.14 -19.88 -19.75
CA GLN A 5 -8.11 -21.23 -19.21
C GLN A 5 -6.69 -21.82 -19.28
N GLU A 6 -6.01 -21.69 -20.43
CA GLU A 6 -4.62 -22.16 -20.61
C GLU A 6 -3.66 -21.47 -19.61
N PHE A 7 -3.84 -20.17 -19.36
CA PHE A 7 -3.09 -19.45 -18.35
C PHE A 7 -3.36 -19.94 -16.92
N GLU A 8 -4.63 -20.10 -16.54
CA GLU A 8 -5.03 -20.62 -15.22
C GLU A 8 -4.52 -22.05 -15.00
N ASP A 9 -4.66 -22.92 -16.00
CA ASP A 9 -4.23 -24.31 -15.99
C ASP A 9 -2.70 -24.43 -15.83
N SER A 10 -1.94 -23.46 -16.36
CA SER A 10 -0.48 -23.43 -16.21
C SER A 10 -0.03 -23.27 -14.74
N LYS A 11 -0.83 -22.59 -13.92
CA LYS A 11 -0.50 -22.22 -12.52
C LYS A 11 0.83 -21.47 -12.36
N LEU A 12 1.38 -20.94 -13.45
CA LEU A 12 2.64 -20.19 -13.47
C LEU A 12 2.49 -18.77 -12.93
N GLY A 13 1.27 -18.22 -13.02
CA GLY A 13 0.98 -16.83 -12.73
C GLY A 13 1.67 -15.86 -13.71
N VAL A 14 1.52 -14.57 -13.47
CA VAL A 14 2.08 -13.52 -14.37
C VAL A 14 3.61 -13.57 -14.42
N LYS A 15 4.27 -13.90 -13.30
CA LYS A 15 5.73 -14.07 -13.26
C LYS A 15 6.19 -15.14 -14.26
N GLY A 16 5.66 -16.37 -14.17
CA GLY A 16 6.12 -17.44 -15.05
C GLY A 16 5.79 -17.18 -16.52
N LEU A 17 4.72 -16.43 -16.79
CA LEU A 17 4.45 -15.91 -18.13
C LEU A 17 5.58 -14.99 -18.62
N VAL A 18 6.04 -14.04 -17.79
CA VAL A 18 7.17 -13.16 -18.14
C VAL A 18 8.48 -13.94 -18.32
N ASP A 19 8.77 -14.92 -17.45
CA ASP A 19 9.95 -15.78 -17.58
C ASP A 19 9.99 -16.60 -18.87
N SER A 20 8.82 -16.89 -19.46
CA SER A 20 8.73 -17.57 -20.75
C SER A 20 9.21 -16.71 -21.93
N GLY A 21 9.54 -15.43 -21.69
CA GLY A 21 10.10 -14.52 -22.69
C GLY A 21 9.07 -13.85 -23.58
N ILE A 22 7.84 -13.63 -23.08
CA ILE A 22 6.80 -12.97 -23.87
C ILE A 22 7.23 -11.57 -24.33
N SER A 23 7.02 -11.26 -25.61
CA SER A 23 7.19 -9.91 -26.16
C SER A 23 5.89 -9.11 -26.17
N SER A 24 4.75 -9.79 -26.02
CA SER A 24 3.42 -9.19 -26.05
C SER A 24 2.56 -9.79 -24.94
N ILE A 25 1.76 -8.95 -24.28
CA ILE A 25 0.87 -9.42 -23.23
C ILE A 25 -0.35 -10.13 -23.83
N PRO A 26 -0.88 -11.19 -23.17
CA PRO A 26 -2.15 -11.80 -23.53
C PRO A 26 -3.29 -10.79 -23.60
N ARG A 27 -4.25 -11.01 -24.51
CA ARG A 27 -5.31 -10.02 -24.80
C ARG A 27 -6.18 -9.70 -23.58
N PHE A 28 -6.31 -10.63 -22.64
CA PHE A 28 -7.11 -10.45 -21.44
C PHE A 28 -6.42 -9.60 -20.35
N PHE A 29 -5.12 -9.31 -20.48
CA PHE A 29 -4.44 -8.28 -19.67
C PHE A 29 -4.52 -6.89 -20.29
N VAL A 30 -5.00 -6.77 -21.53
CA VAL A 30 -5.16 -5.48 -22.20
C VAL A 30 -6.38 -4.77 -21.61
N HIS A 31 -6.17 -3.59 -21.05
CA HIS A 31 -7.23 -2.73 -20.56
C HIS A 31 -7.56 -1.69 -21.65
N PRO A 32 -8.62 -1.86 -22.47
CA PRO A 32 -8.84 -1.05 -23.67
C PRO A 32 -9.14 0.43 -23.38
N ASN A 33 -9.61 0.73 -22.17
CA ASN A 33 -9.89 2.09 -21.71
C ASN A 33 -8.80 2.64 -20.79
N PHE A 34 -7.75 1.85 -20.49
CA PHE A 34 -6.61 2.35 -19.76
C PHE A 34 -5.88 3.34 -20.66
N LYS A 35 -5.71 4.54 -20.14
CA LYS A 35 -4.89 5.57 -20.74
C LYS A 35 -3.88 5.93 -19.67
N PRO A 36 -2.58 5.68 -19.89
CA PRO A 36 -1.56 6.24 -19.03
C PRO A 36 -1.81 7.74 -18.89
N ASP A 37 -1.69 8.28 -17.68
CA ASP A 37 -1.72 9.74 -17.52
C ASP A 37 -0.59 10.31 -18.40
N PRO A 38 -0.86 11.26 -19.30
CA PRO A 38 0.16 11.82 -20.18
C PRO A 38 1.18 12.70 -19.43
N ASN A 39 0.87 13.12 -18.19
CA ASN A 39 1.78 13.86 -17.32
C ASN A 39 1.91 13.18 -15.94
N PRO A 40 2.39 11.93 -15.88
CA PRO A 40 2.71 11.32 -14.60
C PRO A 40 3.93 12.06 -14.06
N GLY A 41 3.72 12.80 -12.99
CA GLY A 41 4.74 13.61 -12.37
C GLY A 41 4.71 13.39 -10.87
N ALA A 42 5.89 13.15 -10.31
CA ALA A 42 6.07 13.28 -8.87
C ALA A 42 5.64 14.69 -8.45
N ARG A 43 4.65 14.75 -7.57
CA ARG A 43 4.25 15.98 -6.87
C ARG A 43 4.43 15.74 -5.37
N PRO A 44 5.68 15.83 -4.86
CA PRO A 44 5.95 15.63 -3.43
C PRO A 44 5.20 16.64 -2.55
N ASP A 45 4.79 17.77 -3.14
CA ASP A 45 3.94 18.78 -2.52
C ASP A 45 2.49 18.31 -2.28
N VAL A 46 2.02 17.30 -3.02
CA VAL A 46 0.64 16.78 -2.92
C VAL A 46 0.52 15.72 -1.83
N ILE A 47 1.50 14.82 -1.71
CA ILE A 47 1.44 13.70 -0.75
C ILE A 47 2.38 13.99 0.42
N PRO A 48 1.88 14.47 1.56
CA PRO A 48 2.73 14.91 2.64
C PRO A 48 3.47 13.72 3.27
N THR A 49 4.75 13.92 3.58
CA THR A 49 5.52 13.02 4.45
C THR A 49 5.50 13.56 5.86
N ILE A 50 4.93 12.80 6.79
CA ILE A 50 4.77 13.17 8.19
C ILE A 50 5.82 12.43 9.02
N ASP A 51 6.62 13.20 9.74
CA ASP A 51 7.62 12.66 10.66
C ASP A 51 6.98 12.36 12.03
N LEU A 52 7.00 11.09 12.44
CA LEU A 52 6.48 10.66 13.74
C LEU A 52 7.52 10.78 14.88
N SER A 53 8.69 11.36 14.60
CA SER A 53 9.72 11.56 15.61
C SER A 53 9.22 12.44 16.77
N GLY A 54 9.46 11.96 18.00
CA GLY A 54 9.06 12.68 19.20
C GLY A 54 7.54 12.73 19.44
N VAL A 55 6.76 11.83 18.83
CA VAL A 55 5.29 11.69 19.05
C VAL A 55 4.90 11.52 20.53
N ASP A 56 5.83 11.12 21.40
CA ASP A 56 5.63 11.02 22.84
C ASP A 56 5.66 12.38 23.56
N ARG A 57 6.18 13.44 22.92
CA ARG A 57 6.16 14.80 23.46
C ARG A 57 4.84 15.48 23.12
N GLN A 58 4.14 15.97 24.14
CA GLN A 58 2.78 16.52 24.01
C GLN A 58 2.65 17.61 22.93
N ASP A 59 3.63 18.52 22.84
CA ASP A 59 3.64 19.62 21.86
C ASP A 59 3.84 19.12 20.42
N ALA A 60 4.65 18.08 20.23
CA ALA A 60 4.87 17.46 18.93
C ALA A 60 3.69 16.59 18.53
N ARG A 61 3.14 15.80 19.46
CA ARG A 61 1.98 14.94 19.23
C ARG A 61 0.80 15.70 18.67
N ALA A 62 0.46 16.85 19.26
CA ALA A 62 -0.64 17.68 18.78
C ALA A 62 -0.43 18.19 17.34
N LYS A 63 0.81 18.55 16.99
CA LYS A 63 1.16 18.98 15.62
C LYS A 63 1.07 17.81 14.64
N ILE A 64 1.61 16.65 14.99
CA ILE A 64 1.55 15.44 14.17
C ILE A 64 0.10 15.01 13.95
N ALA A 65 -0.73 15.01 15.00
CA ALA A 65 -2.15 14.72 14.92
C ALA A 65 -2.89 15.67 13.96
N ALA A 66 -2.58 16.97 14.01
CA ALA A 66 -3.14 17.96 13.09
C ALA A 66 -2.68 17.75 11.64
N GLN A 67 -1.42 17.35 11.42
CA GLN A 67 -0.92 17.01 10.08
C GLN A 67 -1.62 15.77 9.51
N ILE A 68 -1.79 14.73 10.32
CA ILE A 68 -2.49 13.49 9.92
C ILE A 68 -3.95 13.80 9.59
N SER A 69 -4.67 14.51 10.46
CA SER A 69 -6.07 14.84 10.20
C SER A 69 -6.24 15.77 9.00
N GLY A 70 -5.32 16.70 8.78
CA GLY A 70 -5.27 17.54 7.57
C GLY A 70 -5.08 16.71 6.30
N ALA A 71 -4.08 15.82 6.28
CA ALA A 71 -3.82 14.95 5.13
C ALA A 71 -4.99 14.02 4.81
N CYS A 72 -5.65 13.47 5.84
CA CYS A 72 -6.86 12.66 5.66
C CYS A 72 -8.01 13.44 5.02
N ARG A 73 -8.21 14.71 5.39
CA ARG A 73 -9.29 15.57 4.86
C ARG A 73 -9.02 16.08 3.44
N GLU A 74 -7.77 16.41 3.14
CA GLU A 74 -7.40 17.05 1.87
C GLU A 74 -7.21 16.03 0.73
N LEU A 75 -6.57 14.89 1.04
CA LEU A 75 -6.19 13.90 0.03
C LEU A 75 -6.63 12.47 0.41
N GLY A 76 -6.65 12.14 1.70
CA GLY A 76 -6.84 10.77 2.16
C GLY A 76 -5.59 9.90 2.04
N PHE A 77 -4.44 10.48 1.65
CA PHE A 77 -3.14 9.82 1.52
C PHE A 77 -2.04 10.63 2.18
N PHE A 78 -1.07 9.94 2.78
CA PHE A 78 0.18 10.53 3.28
C PHE A 78 1.25 9.46 3.44
N GLN A 79 2.50 9.88 3.60
CA GLN A 79 3.60 9.00 4.01
C GLN A 79 3.95 9.26 5.47
N VAL A 80 4.41 8.23 6.18
CA VAL A 80 4.97 8.37 7.52
C VAL A 80 6.40 7.87 7.57
N VAL A 81 7.27 8.59 8.28
CA VAL A 81 8.65 8.20 8.58
C VAL A 81 8.88 8.22 10.09
N ASN A 82 9.98 7.60 10.54
CA ASN A 82 10.33 7.48 11.96
C ASN A 82 9.21 6.87 12.81
N HIS A 83 8.42 5.96 12.24
CA HIS A 83 7.27 5.29 12.87
C HIS A 83 7.67 4.13 13.80
N GLY A 84 8.96 3.99 14.13
CA GLY A 84 9.46 2.99 15.08
C GLY A 84 9.71 1.59 14.52
N ILE A 85 9.47 1.34 13.23
CA ILE A 85 9.91 0.09 12.58
C ILE A 85 11.31 0.31 12.00
N PRO A 86 12.30 -0.56 12.31
CA PRO A 86 13.65 -0.44 11.75
C PRO A 86 13.65 -0.55 10.22
N VAL A 87 14.40 0.31 9.55
CA VAL A 87 14.51 0.32 8.07
C VAL A 87 15.06 -1.01 7.56
N GLU A 88 15.98 -1.62 8.30
CA GLU A 88 16.59 -2.92 7.97
C GLU A 88 15.55 -4.04 7.98
N PHE A 89 14.53 -3.94 8.84
CA PHE A 89 13.42 -4.88 8.84
C PHE A 89 12.54 -4.68 7.58
N LEU A 90 12.24 -3.44 7.22
CA LEU A 90 11.44 -3.14 6.02
C LEU A 90 12.15 -3.64 4.75
N ASP A 91 13.44 -3.35 4.61
CA ASP A 91 14.28 -3.79 3.48
C ASP A 91 14.31 -5.34 3.41
N ARG A 92 14.50 -6.01 4.55
CA ARG A 92 14.45 -7.47 4.64
C ARG A 92 13.08 -8.02 4.27
N PHE A 93 12.00 -7.38 4.72
CA PHE A 93 10.64 -7.84 4.47
C PHE A 93 10.27 -7.75 2.99
N VAL A 94 10.60 -6.64 2.33
CA VAL A 94 10.46 -6.49 0.87
C VAL A 94 11.28 -7.57 0.15
N GLY A 95 12.51 -7.82 0.59
CA GLY A 95 13.36 -8.89 0.06
C GLY A 95 12.75 -10.28 0.23
N ALA A 96 12.12 -10.56 1.39
CA ALA A 96 11.46 -11.84 1.66
C ALA A 96 10.22 -12.04 0.78
N VAL A 97 9.40 -11.01 0.57
CA VAL A 97 8.24 -11.07 -0.33
C VAL A 97 8.69 -11.26 -1.78
N ARG A 98 9.75 -10.56 -2.22
CA ARG A 98 10.36 -10.75 -3.55
C ARG A 98 10.88 -12.18 -3.72
N GLY A 99 11.72 -12.63 -2.79
CA GLY A 99 12.30 -13.97 -2.82
C GLY A 99 11.25 -15.08 -2.74
N PHE A 100 10.12 -14.85 -2.07
CA PHE A 100 8.98 -15.76 -2.12
C PHE A 100 8.44 -15.88 -3.55
N HIS A 101 8.18 -14.77 -4.24
CA HIS A 101 7.62 -14.79 -5.60
C HIS A 101 8.59 -15.34 -6.66
N GLU A 102 9.89 -15.19 -6.43
CA GLU A 102 10.95 -15.70 -7.30
C GLU A 102 11.21 -17.21 -7.16
N GLN A 103 10.71 -17.85 -6.11
CA GLN A 103 10.83 -19.31 -5.92
C GLN A 103 9.92 -20.12 -6.87
N PRO A 104 10.31 -21.37 -7.16
CA PRO A 104 9.45 -22.33 -7.87
C PRO A 104 8.09 -22.50 -7.18
N THR A 105 7.06 -22.80 -7.97
CA THR A 105 5.68 -22.93 -7.48
C THR A 105 5.55 -23.99 -6.38
N GLU A 106 6.29 -25.10 -6.49
CA GLU A 106 6.32 -26.19 -5.52
C GLU A 106 6.90 -25.77 -4.17
N GLU A 107 7.86 -24.82 -4.16
CA GLU A 107 8.47 -24.32 -2.92
C GLU A 107 7.61 -23.25 -2.24
N LYS A 108 6.95 -22.38 -3.03
CA LYS A 108 6.00 -21.39 -2.51
C LYS A 108 4.87 -22.01 -1.69
N ALA A 109 4.34 -23.16 -2.15
CA ALA A 109 3.25 -23.86 -1.48
C ALA A 109 3.59 -24.31 -0.05
N LYS A 110 4.88 -24.48 0.28
CA LYS A 110 5.34 -24.94 1.60
C LYS A 110 5.43 -23.82 2.64
N LEU A 111 5.33 -22.54 2.23
CA LEU A 111 5.71 -21.38 3.03
C LEU A 111 4.52 -20.64 3.68
N TYR A 112 3.42 -21.35 3.97
CA TYR A 112 2.16 -20.77 4.43
C TYR A 112 2.23 -20.01 5.78
N ARG A 113 3.34 -20.10 6.53
CA ARG A 113 3.54 -19.39 7.81
C ARG A 113 4.99 -18.93 7.97
N ARG A 114 5.31 -17.80 7.35
CA ARG A 114 6.60 -17.10 7.47
C ARG A 114 6.63 -16.25 8.74
N GLU A 115 7.70 -16.37 9.53
CA GLU A 115 7.93 -15.56 10.73
C GLU A 115 7.93 -14.05 10.40
N GLU A 116 8.42 -13.70 9.22
CA GLU A 116 8.47 -12.35 8.70
C GLU A 116 7.07 -11.72 8.59
N VAL A 117 6.06 -12.50 8.18
CA VAL A 117 4.66 -12.04 8.05
C VAL A 117 4.04 -11.81 9.43
N VAL A 118 4.38 -12.64 10.41
CA VAL A 118 3.93 -12.47 11.79
C VAL A 118 4.55 -11.21 12.39
N GLU A 119 5.85 -11.03 12.21
CA GLU A 119 6.58 -9.84 12.67
C GLU A 119 6.03 -8.56 12.01
N TRP A 120 5.78 -8.59 10.69
CA TRP A 120 5.12 -7.49 9.97
C TRP A 120 3.75 -7.18 10.56
N ASN A 121 2.90 -8.18 10.77
CA ASN A 121 1.55 -7.98 11.30
C ASN A 121 1.57 -7.29 12.67
N GLN A 122 2.49 -7.69 13.56
CA GLN A 122 2.63 -7.09 14.88
C GLN A 122 3.08 -5.62 14.79
N ARG A 123 4.08 -5.33 13.95
CA ARG A 123 4.61 -3.97 13.76
C ARG A 123 3.59 -3.05 13.07
N ALA A 124 2.93 -3.54 12.01
CA ALA A 124 1.87 -2.81 11.32
C ALA A 124 0.68 -2.53 12.25
N LYS A 125 0.34 -3.47 13.14
CA LYS A 125 -0.71 -3.24 14.16
C LYS A 125 -0.35 -2.10 15.11
N GLN A 126 0.92 -2.00 15.54
CA GLN A 126 1.37 -0.92 16.42
C GLN A 126 1.30 0.44 15.72
N VAL A 127 1.85 0.55 14.50
CA VAL A 127 1.81 1.79 13.71
C VAL A 127 0.36 2.18 13.38
N GLY A 128 -0.46 1.24 12.90
CA GLY A 128 -1.86 1.51 12.60
C GLY A 128 -2.66 1.95 13.83
N GLY A 129 -2.40 1.35 15.00
CA GLY A 129 -2.97 1.80 16.27
C GLY A 129 -2.61 3.24 16.61
N LEU A 130 -1.33 3.59 16.52
CA LEU A 130 -0.85 4.95 16.78
C LEU A 130 -1.48 5.96 15.81
N LEU A 131 -1.52 5.66 14.52
CA LEU A 131 -2.10 6.56 13.51
C LEU A 131 -3.59 6.80 13.72
N MET A 132 -4.33 5.76 14.11
CA MET A 132 -5.75 5.90 14.46
C MET A 132 -5.96 6.77 15.70
N GLU A 133 -5.10 6.66 16.71
CA GLU A 133 -5.15 7.53 17.89
C GLU A 133 -4.85 8.99 17.54
N LEU A 134 -3.81 9.24 16.73
CA LEU A 134 -3.44 10.58 16.28
C LEU A 134 -4.53 11.19 15.38
N LEU A 135 -5.16 10.39 14.53
CA LEU A 135 -6.30 10.83 13.73
C LEU A 135 -7.48 11.23 14.62
N CYS A 136 -7.86 10.43 15.63
CA CYS A 136 -8.88 10.80 16.60
C CYS A 136 -8.58 12.13 17.27
N GLU A 137 -7.35 12.29 17.78
CA GLU A 137 -6.91 13.51 18.45
C GLU A 137 -6.98 14.73 17.52
N GLY A 138 -6.50 14.59 16.29
CA GLY A 138 -6.54 15.64 15.28
C GLY A 138 -7.95 16.01 14.81
N LEU A 139 -8.93 15.14 15.02
CA LEU A 139 -10.35 15.39 14.76
C LEU A 139 -11.12 15.87 16.00
N GLY A 140 -10.50 15.86 17.19
CA GLY A 140 -11.19 16.14 18.44
C GLY A 140 -12.20 15.05 18.85
N VAL A 141 -12.05 13.83 18.32
CA VAL A 141 -12.92 12.68 18.63
C VAL A 141 -12.29 11.86 19.75
N ASN A 142 -13.10 11.35 20.68
CA ASN A 142 -12.61 10.49 21.76
C ASN A 142 -11.97 9.22 21.18
N SER A 143 -10.69 8.98 21.50
CA SER A 143 -9.91 7.83 21.02
C SER A 143 -10.47 6.47 21.45
N GLY A 144 -11.27 6.41 22.52
CA GLY A 144 -12.00 5.22 22.95
C GLY A 144 -13.10 4.80 21.96
N ALA A 145 -13.73 5.75 21.28
CA ALA A 145 -14.86 5.49 20.37
C ALA A 145 -14.44 4.71 19.10
N LEU A 146 -13.18 4.77 18.68
CA LEU A 146 -12.66 3.96 17.56
C LEU A 146 -12.08 2.62 18.03
N LYS A 147 -11.56 2.53 19.27
CA LYS A 147 -11.10 1.26 19.86
C LYS A 147 -12.25 0.27 20.07
N GLU A 148 -13.42 0.77 20.47
CA GLU A 148 -14.65 -0.05 20.63
C GLU A 148 -15.16 -0.65 19.32
N ARG A 149 -14.84 -0.03 18.18
CA ARG A 149 -15.35 -0.43 16.87
C ARG A 149 -14.51 -1.49 16.14
N ARG A 150 -13.50 -2.05 16.81
CA ARG A 150 -12.70 -3.21 16.36
C ARG A 150 -12.05 -3.06 14.95
N PHE A 151 -11.83 -1.84 14.45
CA PHE A 151 -11.30 -1.60 13.09
C PHE A 151 -9.98 -2.29 12.79
N LEU A 152 -9.16 -2.44 13.82
CA LEU A 152 -7.84 -3.07 13.70
C LEU A 152 -7.88 -4.57 13.97
N GLU A 153 -9.03 -5.18 14.22
CA GLU A 153 -9.10 -6.59 14.57
C GLU A 153 -9.03 -7.52 13.37
N SER A 154 -9.70 -7.16 12.27
CA SER A 154 -9.56 -7.86 11.00
C SER A 154 -8.44 -7.19 10.20
N ARG A 155 -7.34 -7.91 9.97
CA ARG A 155 -6.20 -7.43 9.17
C ARG A 155 -5.95 -8.42 8.05
N VAL A 156 -5.93 -7.92 6.82
CA VAL A 156 -5.52 -8.68 5.64
C VAL A 156 -4.18 -8.11 5.18
N MET A 157 -3.23 -8.99 4.88
CA MET A 157 -1.99 -8.61 4.22
C MET A 157 -1.99 -9.22 2.83
N VAL A 158 -1.67 -8.40 1.83
CA VAL A 158 -1.43 -8.85 0.46
C VAL A 158 0.01 -8.51 0.08
N GLY A 159 0.80 -9.52 -0.25
CA GLY A 159 2.16 -9.34 -0.77
C GLY A 159 2.11 -9.25 -2.29
N HIS A 160 1.98 -8.04 -2.84
CA HIS A 160 1.95 -7.85 -4.28
C HIS A 160 3.34 -8.02 -4.91
N TYR A 161 3.37 -8.61 -6.11
CA TYR A 161 4.56 -8.73 -6.94
C TYR A 161 4.21 -8.41 -8.39
N TYR A 162 4.75 -7.31 -8.89
CA TYR A 162 4.52 -6.82 -10.25
C TYR A 162 5.77 -7.11 -11.10
N PRO A 163 5.79 -8.18 -11.91
CA PRO A 163 6.92 -8.46 -12.79
C PRO A 163 7.02 -7.40 -13.90
N TYR A 164 8.19 -7.32 -14.55
CA TYR A 164 8.37 -6.49 -15.74
C TYR A 164 7.31 -6.79 -16.80
N CYS A 165 6.74 -5.74 -17.40
CA CYS A 165 5.75 -5.84 -18.46
C CYS A 165 6.35 -5.33 -19.79
N PRO A 166 6.31 -6.10 -20.89
CA PRO A 166 6.82 -5.65 -22.18
C PRO A 166 5.93 -4.60 -22.86
N GLN A 167 4.68 -4.45 -22.41
CA GLN A 167 3.71 -3.49 -22.96
C GLN A 167 2.98 -2.76 -21.82
N PRO A 168 3.69 -1.95 -21.02
CA PRO A 168 3.15 -1.32 -19.82
C PRO A 168 1.99 -0.36 -20.12
N ASP A 169 1.98 0.26 -21.30
CA ASP A 169 0.92 1.20 -21.70
C ASP A 169 -0.43 0.54 -22.02
N LEU A 170 -0.48 -0.80 -22.08
CA LEU A 170 -1.70 -1.55 -22.38
C LEU A 170 -2.32 -2.18 -21.13
N THR A 171 -1.66 -2.11 -19.98
CA THR A 171 -2.10 -2.80 -18.78
C THR A 171 -1.77 -2.01 -17.51
N VAL A 172 -2.21 -2.51 -16.37
CA VAL A 172 -2.08 -1.84 -15.08
C VAL A 172 -1.85 -2.90 -14.02
N GLY A 173 -0.98 -2.62 -13.04
CA GLY A 173 -0.70 -3.55 -11.95
C GLY A 173 -1.94 -3.83 -11.09
N ILE A 174 -2.66 -2.78 -10.71
CA ILE A 174 -3.97 -2.87 -10.03
C ILE A 174 -4.90 -1.79 -10.57
N ALA A 175 -6.11 -2.16 -10.98
CA ALA A 175 -7.08 -1.21 -11.51
C ALA A 175 -7.42 -0.12 -10.47
N SER A 176 -7.76 1.08 -10.93
CA SER A 176 -8.21 2.19 -10.06
C SER A 176 -9.33 1.74 -9.14
N HIS A 177 -9.17 1.98 -7.83
CA HIS A 177 -10.14 1.60 -6.79
C HIS A 177 -9.98 2.48 -5.55
N THR A 178 -10.93 2.36 -4.63
CA THR A 178 -10.80 2.79 -3.24
C THR A 178 -10.71 1.55 -2.35
N ASP A 179 -10.08 1.70 -1.18
CA ASP A 179 -9.96 0.61 -0.23
C ASP A 179 -11.23 0.49 0.61
N PRO A 180 -11.87 -0.70 0.71
CA PRO A 180 -13.11 -0.86 1.47
C PRO A 180 -12.91 -0.85 3.00
N GLY A 181 -11.66 -0.89 3.46
CA GLY A 181 -11.29 -0.96 4.87
C GLY A 181 -11.35 0.39 5.60
N ALA A 182 -10.73 0.42 6.79
CA ALA A 182 -10.58 1.67 7.54
C ALA A 182 -9.27 2.39 7.18
N LEU A 183 -8.15 1.68 7.26
CA LEU A 183 -6.81 2.24 7.08
C LEU A 183 -5.92 1.19 6.40
N THR A 184 -5.19 1.61 5.38
CA THR A 184 -4.18 0.79 4.71
C THR A 184 -2.79 1.29 5.08
N LEU A 185 -1.89 0.35 5.36
CA LEU A 185 -0.45 0.58 5.52
C LEU A 185 0.27 -0.15 4.40
N LEU A 186 0.89 0.62 3.50
CA LEU A 186 1.57 0.11 2.33
C LEU A 186 3.08 0.34 2.46
N LEU A 187 3.82 -0.76 2.45
CA LEU A 187 5.27 -0.76 2.27
C LEU A 187 5.58 -1.01 0.79
N GLN A 188 6.24 -0.06 0.15
CA GLN A 188 6.69 -0.17 -1.23
C GLN A 188 8.17 -0.57 -1.31
N ASP A 189 8.57 -1.14 -2.44
CA ASP A 189 9.98 -1.15 -2.82
C ASP A 189 10.41 0.23 -3.37
N GLN A 190 11.63 0.35 -3.86
CA GLN A 190 12.16 1.63 -4.37
C GLN A 190 11.92 1.83 -5.88
N VAL A 191 11.15 0.94 -6.54
CA VAL A 191 10.77 1.11 -7.96
C VAL A 191 9.55 2.04 -8.06
N GLY A 192 8.60 1.95 -7.12
CA GLY A 192 7.40 2.77 -7.09
C GLY A 192 6.27 2.23 -7.97
N GLY A 193 5.53 3.13 -8.63
CA GLY A 193 4.39 2.78 -9.50
C GLY A 193 3.01 2.93 -8.85
N LEU A 194 2.94 3.35 -7.59
CA LEU A 194 1.67 3.78 -6.98
C LEU A 194 1.31 5.17 -7.51
N GLN A 195 0.06 5.32 -7.92
CA GLN A 195 -0.53 6.59 -8.32
C GLN A 195 -1.78 6.86 -7.49
N VAL A 196 -1.97 8.12 -7.10
CA VAL A 196 -3.17 8.58 -6.38
C VAL A 196 -3.91 9.60 -7.22
N LYS A 197 -5.25 9.57 -7.19
CA LYS A 197 -6.07 10.55 -7.91
C LYS A 197 -6.26 11.79 -7.04
N PHE A 198 -5.80 12.95 -7.50
CA PHE A 198 -6.05 14.25 -6.87
C PHE A 198 -6.79 15.16 -7.84
N GLY A 199 -8.06 15.44 -7.54
CA GLY A 199 -8.98 16.05 -8.51
C GLY A 199 -9.16 15.15 -9.73
N GLU A 200 -8.81 15.65 -10.93
CA GLU A 200 -8.86 14.89 -12.18
C GLU A 200 -7.49 14.37 -12.65
N GLN A 201 -6.43 14.56 -11.86
CA GLN A 201 -5.07 14.19 -12.22
C GLN A 201 -4.60 12.98 -11.41
N TRP A 202 -3.73 12.16 -12.02
CA TRP A 202 -2.99 11.14 -11.29
C TRP A 202 -1.62 11.67 -10.86
N VAL A 203 -1.26 11.39 -9.62
CA VAL A 203 0.01 11.82 -9.01
C VAL A 203 0.81 10.60 -8.59
N ASP A 204 2.07 10.56 -9.00
CA ASP A 204 2.97 9.49 -8.59
C ASP A 204 3.37 9.65 -7.12
N VAL A 205 3.30 8.56 -6.38
CA VAL A 205 3.84 8.48 -5.01
C VAL A 205 5.31 8.10 -5.09
N VAL A 206 6.18 9.06 -4.82
CA VAL A 206 7.63 8.81 -4.78
C VAL A 206 7.96 7.97 -3.55
N PRO A 207 8.55 6.76 -3.72
CA PRO A 207 8.95 5.94 -2.59
C PRO A 207 10.01 6.65 -1.75
N VAL A 208 9.76 6.75 -0.45
CA VAL A 208 10.73 7.23 0.53
C VAL A 208 11.27 6.03 1.29
N ARG A 209 12.61 5.86 1.30
CA ARG A 209 13.23 4.75 2.04
C ARG A 209 12.87 4.84 3.53
N GLY A 210 12.32 3.75 4.06
CA GLY A 210 11.90 3.67 5.44
C GLY A 210 10.55 4.32 5.74
N ALA A 211 9.80 4.77 4.71
CA ALA A 211 8.45 5.26 4.88
C ALA A 211 7.40 4.16 4.68
N LEU A 212 6.22 4.38 5.27
CA LEU A 212 4.99 3.69 4.91
C LEU A 212 4.04 4.68 4.25
N VAL A 213 3.45 4.30 3.13
CA VAL A 213 2.29 5.02 2.57
C VAL A 213 1.07 4.61 3.37
N VAL A 214 0.25 5.60 3.71
CA VAL A 214 -0.97 5.43 4.49
C VAL A 214 -2.11 6.04 3.70
N ASN A 215 -3.22 5.33 3.60
CA ASN A 215 -4.46 5.87 3.10
C ASN A 215 -5.65 5.43 3.94
N ILE A 216 -6.65 6.30 3.97
CA ILE A 216 -7.96 5.99 4.54
C ILE A 216 -8.76 5.15 3.54
N GLY A 217 -9.60 4.27 4.06
CA GLY A 217 -10.58 3.52 3.28
C GLY A 217 -12.00 4.01 3.50
N ASP A 218 -12.91 3.49 2.70
CA ASP A 218 -14.32 3.88 2.62
C ASP A 218 -15.02 3.82 3.99
N LEU A 219 -14.64 2.87 4.85
CA LEU A 219 -15.24 2.73 6.17
C LEU A 219 -14.95 3.95 7.06
N LEU A 220 -13.73 4.49 7.03
CA LEU A 220 -13.41 5.72 7.78
C LEU A 220 -14.15 6.93 7.21
N GLN A 221 -14.29 7.00 5.88
CA GLN A 221 -14.98 8.08 5.19
C GLN A 221 -16.47 8.11 5.55
N VAL A 222 -17.16 6.96 5.53
CA VAL A 222 -18.59 6.85 5.90
C VAL A 222 -18.86 7.31 7.33
N MET A 223 -17.90 7.16 8.23
CA MET A 223 -18.04 7.56 9.62
C MET A 223 -17.81 9.05 9.88
N GLY A 224 -17.49 9.84 8.85
CA GLY A 224 -17.16 11.26 9.00
C GLY A 224 -15.86 11.50 9.78
N CYS A 225 -14.98 10.49 9.82
CA CYS A 225 -13.66 10.58 10.44
C CYS A 225 -12.57 10.99 9.43
N ALA A 226 -12.97 11.40 8.22
CA ALA A 226 -12.12 11.97 7.18
C ALA A 226 -12.96 12.94 6.34
#